data_AF-B8D0L0-F1
#
_entry.id   AF-B8D0L0-F1
#
_cell.length_a   1.000
_cell.length_b   1.000
_cell.length_c   1.000
_cell.angle_alpha   90.00
_cell.angle_beta   90.00
_cell.angle_gamma   90.00
#
_symmetry.space_group_name_H-M   'P 1'
#
loop_
_entity.id
_entity.type
_entity.pdbx_description
1 polymer ?
#
loop_
_entity_poly.entity_id
_entity_poly.type
_entity_poly.pdbx_seq_one_letter_code
_entity_poly.pdbx_strand_id
1 'polypeptide(L)'
;MKRLTTFEDIFNKLIKEYKGKRVEIQTSQNGVPIASLTTRIEDIVIKPVNRKKIKKWNSDGRKIGLMVIQEKNKQNRISIPFKLGYNTMEAIFLKNGVTIKSLDMKFIIKRYGRKKRLA
;
A
#
# COMPACT_ATOMS: atom_id res chain seq x y z
N MET A 1 -17.88 0.22 -0.04
CA MET A 1 -18.00 -0.91 0.91
C MET A 1 -16.60 -1.24 1.42
N LYS A 2 -16.38 -1.29 2.74
CA LYS A 2 -15.11 -1.72 3.33
C LYS A 2 -15.05 -3.25 3.28
N ARG A 3 -14.04 -3.85 2.65
CA ARG A 3 -13.92 -5.30 2.54
C ARG A 3 -12.52 -5.74 2.96
N LEU A 4 -12.45 -6.74 3.85
CA LEU A 4 -11.21 -7.49 4.08
C LEU A 4 -10.85 -8.18 2.78
N THR A 5 -9.74 -7.75 2.19
CA THR A 5 -9.26 -8.22 0.89
C THR A 5 -7.84 -8.73 1.08
N THR A 6 -7.49 -9.85 0.45
CA THR A 6 -6.13 -10.36 0.58
C THR A 6 -5.14 -9.37 -0.05
N PHE A 7 -3.89 -9.41 0.42
CA PHE A 7 -2.81 -8.65 -0.19
C PHE A 7 -2.77 -8.89 -1.70
N GLU A 8 -2.75 -10.15 -2.10
CA GLU A 8 -2.67 -10.57 -3.49
C GLU A 8 -3.85 -10.04 -4.31
N ASP A 9 -5.08 -10.13 -3.81
CA ASP A 9 -6.27 -9.59 -4.49
C ASP A 9 -6.19 -8.08 -4.69
N ILE A 10 -5.73 -7.34 -3.67
CA ILE A 10 -5.56 -5.89 -3.76
C ILE A 10 -4.60 -5.54 -4.89
N PHE A 11 -3.47 -6.25 -4.95
CA PHE A 11 -2.41 -5.97 -5.91
C PHE A 11 -2.71 -6.47 -7.31
N ASN A 12 -3.30 -7.65 -7.46
CA ASN A 12 -3.75 -8.16 -8.76
C ASN A 12 -4.77 -7.21 -9.38
N LYS A 13 -5.69 -6.69 -8.56
CA LYS A 13 -6.66 -5.69 -9.02
C LYS A 13 -5.99 -4.37 -9.39
N LEU A 14 -5.03 -3.88 -8.61
CA LEU A 14 -4.27 -2.68 -8.94
C LEU A 14 -3.48 -2.84 -10.25
N ILE A 15 -2.74 -3.93 -10.41
CA ILE A 15 -1.97 -4.20 -11.64
C ILE A 15 -2.92 -4.26 -12.83
N LYS A 16 -4.07 -4.94 -12.70
CA LYS A 16 -5.07 -5.03 -13.78
C LYS A 16 -5.67 -3.66 -14.15
N GLU A 17 -6.09 -2.86 -13.16
CA GLU A 17 -6.78 -1.58 -13.39
C GLU A 17 -5.85 -0.43 -13.83
N TYR A 18 -4.58 -0.51 -13.42
CA TYR A 18 -3.58 0.54 -13.64
C TYR A 18 -2.44 0.12 -14.56
N LYS A 19 -2.55 -1.03 -15.25
CA LYS A 19 -1.55 -1.50 -16.23
C LYS A 19 -1.16 -0.39 -17.20
N GLY A 20 0.13 -0.21 -17.42
CA GLY A 20 0.72 0.85 -18.25
C GLY A 20 0.55 2.29 -17.71
N LYS A 21 -0.09 2.50 -16.55
CA LYS A 21 -0.36 3.83 -15.99
C LYS A 21 0.59 4.18 -14.87
N ARG A 22 0.85 5.49 -14.74
CA ARG A 22 1.50 6.06 -13.56
C ARG A 22 0.52 6.16 -12.41
N VAL A 23 0.99 5.84 -11.22
CA VAL A 23 0.26 5.96 -9.95
C VAL A 23 1.05 6.82 -8.98
N GLU A 24 0.34 7.55 -8.15
CA GLU A 24 0.87 8.21 -6.97
C GLU A 24 0.51 7.37 -5.75
N ILE A 25 1.50 7.07 -4.90
CA ILE A 25 1.35 6.36 -3.65
C ILE A 25 1.61 7.35 -2.53
N GLN A 26 0.59 7.64 -1.74
CA GLN A 26 0.66 8.52 -0.59
C GLN A 26 0.52 7.69 0.68
N THR A 27 1.37 7.94 1.66
CA THR A 27 1.39 7.26 2.94
C THR A 27 1.22 8.26 4.06
N SER A 28 0.32 7.96 5.00
CA SER A 28 0.14 8.73 6.23
C SER A 28 0.08 7.79 7.45
N GLN A 29 0.56 8.25 8.59
CA GLN A 29 0.43 7.57 9.89
C GLN A 29 -0.26 8.51 10.86
N ASN A 30 -1.30 8.04 11.55
CA ASN A 30 -2.13 8.87 12.43
C ASN A 30 -2.64 10.16 11.75
N GLY A 31 -2.93 10.07 10.45
CA GLY A 31 -3.37 11.22 9.64
C GLY A 31 -2.25 12.15 9.14
N VAL A 32 -1.02 12.00 9.65
CA VAL A 32 0.14 12.78 9.24
C VAL A 32 0.77 12.18 7.97
N PRO A 33 0.90 12.91 6.86
CA PRO A 33 1.60 12.43 5.67
C PRO A 33 3.09 12.17 5.97
N ILE A 34 3.61 11.00 5.57
CA ILE A 34 5.02 10.63 5.79
C ILE A 34 5.77 10.52 4.47
N ALA A 35 5.12 10.00 3.42
CA ALA A 35 5.79 9.77 2.14
C ALA A 35 4.80 9.90 0.99
N SER A 36 5.29 10.41 -0.15
CA SER A 36 4.63 10.31 -1.44
C SER A 36 5.65 9.89 -2.49
N LEU A 37 5.28 8.96 -3.37
CA LEU A 37 6.07 8.61 -4.54
C LEU A 37 5.19 8.46 -5.77
N THR A 38 5.75 8.73 -6.95
CA THR A 38 5.07 8.56 -8.23
C THR A 38 5.85 7.59 -9.09
N THR A 39 5.20 6.50 -9.52
CA THR A 39 5.81 5.42 -10.30
C THR A 39 4.81 4.76 -11.24
N ARG A 40 5.23 3.79 -12.08
CA ARG A 40 4.28 2.92 -12.82
C ARG A 40 3.87 1.76 -11.92
N ILE A 41 2.62 1.30 -12.03
CA ILE A 41 2.15 0.18 -11.20
C ILE A 41 3.01 -1.09 -11.38
N GLU A 42 3.53 -1.29 -12.59
CA GLU A 42 4.36 -2.44 -12.97
C GLU A 42 5.77 -2.39 -12.37
N ASP A 43 6.21 -1.20 -11.99
CA ASP A 43 7.50 -0.97 -11.33
C ASP A 43 7.39 -1.19 -9.83
N ILE A 44 6.19 -1.40 -9.28
CA ILE A 44 6.00 -1.65 -7.86
C ILE A 44 6.25 -3.14 -7.59
N VAL A 45 7.24 -3.43 -6.76
CA VAL A 45 7.44 -4.77 -6.17
C VAL A 45 6.93 -4.76 -4.76
N ILE A 46 6.16 -5.80 -4.44
CA ILE A 46 5.61 -6.01 -3.11
C ILE A 46 6.12 -7.33 -2.56
N LYS A 47 6.83 -7.26 -1.45
CA LYS A 47 7.36 -8.46 -0.79
C LYS A 47 7.17 -8.39 0.72
N PRO A 48 6.81 -9.52 1.37
CA PRO A 48 6.95 -9.64 2.80
C PRO A 48 8.43 -9.55 3.16
N VAL A 49 8.76 -8.79 4.20
CA VAL A 49 10.13 -8.76 4.73
C VAL A 49 10.35 -10.04 5.52
N ASN A 50 11.41 -10.78 5.18
CA ASN A 50 11.61 -12.14 5.67
C ASN A 50 11.77 -12.20 7.21
N ARG A 51 11.08 -13.18 7.80
CA ARG A 51 10.61 -13.28 9.20
C ARG A 51 11.69 -13.34 10.29
N LYS A 52 12.97 -13.54 9.97
CA LYS A 52 14.00 -13.81 11.00
C LYS A 52 14.45 -12.57 11.80
N LYS A 53 14.19 -11.34 11.33
CA LYS A 53 14.73 -10.11 11.94
C LYS A 53 13.71 -9.10 12.46
N ILE A 54 12.41 -9.27 12.20
CA ILE A 54 11.39 -8.29 12.66
C ILE A 54 10.74 -8.81 13.94
N LYS A 55 11.29 -8.40 15.09
CA LYS A 55 10.69 -8.57 16.42
C LYS A 55 9.86 -7.34 16.80
N LYS A 56 9.07 -6.79 15.88
CA LYS A 56 8.16 -5.68 16.20
C LYS A 56 6.83 -6.23 16.68
N TRP A 57 6.43 -5.85 17.88
CA TRP A 57 5.15 -6.19 18.48
C TRP A 57 4.26 -4.94 18.47
N ASN A 58 2.96 -5.11 18.26
CA ASN A 58 2.01 -4.02 18.48
C ASN A 58 1.70 -3.87 19.97
N SER A 59 0.99 -2.80 20.35
CA SER A 59 0.49 -2.56 21.71
C SER A 59 -0.25 -3.75 22.31
N ASP A 60 -0.92 -4.54 21.46
CA ASP A 60 -1.73 -5.69 21.86
C ASP A 60 -0.92 -7.00 21.95
N GLY A 61 0.41 -6.93 21.93
CA GLY A 61 1.27 -8.11 22.04
C GLY A 61 1.19 -9.07 20.83
N ARG A 62 0.86 -8.57 19.63
CA ARG A 62 0.88 -9.35 18.37
C ARG A 62 2.09 -8.97 17.52
N LYS A 63 2.70 -9.96 16.87
CA LYS A 63 3.83 -9.71 15.95
C LYS A 63 3.36 -8.95 14.71
N ILE A 64 4.15 -7.96 14.30
CA ILE A 64 3.94 -7.14 13.12
C ILE A 64 4.88 -7.61 12.00
N GLY A 65 4.31 -7.84 10.82
CA GLY A 65 5.02 -8.05 9.58
C GLY A 65 5.22 -6.73 8.86
N LEU A 66 6.19 -6.70 7.95
CA LEU A 66 6.40 -5.57 7.05
C LEU A 66 6.23 -6.04 5.62
N MET A 67 5.45 -5.29 4.86
CA MET A 67 5.32 -5.41 3.43
C MET A 67 6.01 -4.21 2.82
N VAL A 68 6.82 -4.44 1.79
CA VAL A 68 7.59 -3.36 1.17
C VAL A 68 7.03 -3.09 -0.20
N ILE A 69 6.64 -1.84 -0.46
CA ILE A 69 6.41 -1.30 -1.79
C ILE A 69 7.72 -0.63 -2.22
N GLN A 70 8.37 -1.15 -3.25
CA GLN A 70 9.58 -0.55 -3.83
C GLN A 70 9.41 -0.34 -5.33
N GLU A 71 10.05 0.69 -5.88
CA GLU A 71 10.24 0.80 -7.33
C GLU A 71 11.33 -0.18 -7.79
N LYS A 72 11.13 -0.91 -8.91
CA LYS A 72 12.10 -1.88 -9.45
C LYS A 72 13.48 -1.27 -9.69
N ASN A 73 13.50 -0.05 -10.24
CA ASN A 73 14.71 0.61 -10.75
C ASN A 73 15.11 1.85 -9.93
N LYS A 74 14.48 2.10 -8.76
CA LYS A 74 14.81 3.26 -7.91
C LYS A 74 14.96 2.87 -6.45
N GLN A 75 15.59 3.75 -5.69
CA GLN A 75 15.79 3.57 -4.24
C GLN A 75 14.52 3.85 -3.41
N ASN A 76 13.46 4.37 -4.03
CA ASN A 76 12.22 4.70 -3.32
C ASN A 76 11.55 3.44 -2.77
N ARG A 77 11.35 3.44 -1.45
CA ARG A 77 10.80 2.31 -0.70
C ARG A 77 9.86 2.80 0.39
N ILE A 78 8.65 2.25 0.41
CA ILE A 78 7.67 2.45 1.47
C ILE A 78 7.42 1.11 2.16
N SER A 79 7.41 1.10 3.49
CA SER A 79 7.12 -0.10 4.28
C SER A 79 5.74 0.02 4.94
N ILE A 80 4.92 -1.01 4.74
CA ILE A 80 3.57 -1.16 5.27
C ILE A 80 3.61 -2.19 6.40
N PRO A 81 3.37 -1.78 7.66
CA PRO A 81 3.23 -2.73 8.74
C PRO A 81 1.86 -3.42 8.68
N PHE A 82 1.79 -4.69 9.04
CA PHE A 82 0.56 -5.48 9.10
C PHE A 82 0.65 -6.53 10.22
N LYS A 83 -0.48 -7.06 10.70
CA LYS A 83 -0.49 -8.10 11.74
C LYS A 83 -0.04 -9.45 11.15
N LEU A 84 1.00 -10.09 11.69
CA LEU A 84 1.44 -11.42 11.22
C LEU A 84 0.35 -12.46 11.48
N GLY A 85 0.25 -13.44 10.57
CA GLY A 85 -0.82 -14.44 10.57
C GLY A 85 -2.07 -14.00 9.81
N TYR A 86 -2.15 -12.72 9.40
CA TYR A 86 -3.19 -12.18 8.55
C TYR A 86 -2.62 -11.86 7.17
N ASN A 87 -3.27 -12.36 6.12
CA ASN A 87 -2.95 -12.03 4.72
C ASN A 87 -3.91 -10.98 4.12
N THR A 88 -4.73 -10.35 4.96
CA THR A 88 -5.77 -9.40 4.54
C THR A 88 -5.53 -7.99 5.08
N MET A 89 -6.02 -7.00 4.35
CA MET A 89 -6.10 -5.60 4.78
C MET A 89 -7.48 -5.03 4.49
N GLU A 90 -7.84 -3.96 5.22
CA GLU A 90 -8.99 -3.15 4.85
C GLU A 90 -8.63 -2.32 3.61
N ALA A 91 -9.22 -2.69 2.47
CA ALA A 91 -9.07 -1.96 1.22
C ALA A 91 -10.41 -1.38 0.78
N ILE A 92 -10.35 -0.12 0.34
CA ILE A 92 -11.49 0.61 -0.24
C ILE A 92 -11.09 0.98 -1.66
N PHE A 93 -11.67 0.28 -2.63
CA PHE A 93 -11.50 0.60 -4.04
C PHE A 93 -12.42 1.76 -4.42
N LEU A 94 -11.83 2.79 -5.00
CA LEU A 94 -12.48 3.97 -5.53
C LEU A 94 -12.28 4.01 -7.05
N LYS A 95 -13.10 4.79 -7.76
CA LYS A 95 -13.02 4.93 -9.22
C LYS A 95 -11.61 5.31 -9.75
N ASN A 96 -10.78 5.94 -8.91
CA ASN A 96 -9.47 6.49 -9.28
C ASN A 96 -8.31 6.00 -8.41
N GLY A 97 -8.54 5.05 -7.51
CA GLY A 97 -7.49 4.56 -6.64
C GLY A 97 -7.97 3.54 -5.64
N VAL A 98 -7.07 3.07 -4.79
CA VAL A 98 -7.39 2.28 -3.62
C VAL A 98 -6.88 3.00 -2.38
N THR A 99 -7.67 2.95 -1.31
CA THR A 99 -7.20 3.28 0.03
C THR A 99 -7.03 1.99 0.80
N ILE A 100 -5.83 1.75 1.31
CA ILE A 100 -5.48 0.60 2.13
C ILE A 100 -5.21 1.11 3.55
N LYS A 101 -5.81 0.48 4.55
CA LYS A 101 -5.56 0.78 5.96
C LYS A 101 -4.94 -0.42 6.65
N SER A 102 -3.90 -0.16 7.44
CA SER A 102 -3.27 -1.17 8.27
C SER A 102 -2.67 -0.52 9.51
N LEU A 103 -3.06 -1.03 10.69
CA LEU A 103 -2.71 -0.43 11.99
C LEU A 103 -3.05 1.07 12.00
N ASP A 104 -2.07 1.91 12.33
CA ASP A 104 -2.12 3.37 12.35
C ASP A 104 -1.76 4.01 11.00
N MET A 105 -1.48 3.21 9.98
CA MET A 105 -1.07 3.66 8.66
C MET A 105 -2.19 3.56 7.62
N LYS A 106 -2.21 4.54 6.72
CA LYS A 106 -3.09 4.62 5.56
C LYS A 106 -2.26 4.85 4.31
N PHE A 107 -2.52 4.06 3.29
CA PHE A 107 -1.87 4.11 1.99
C PHE A 107 -2.92 4.41 0.94
N ILE A 108 -2.67 5.40 0.10
CA ILE A 108 -3.56 5.79 -0.99
C ILE A 108 -2.78 5.61 -2.28
N ILE A 109 -3.21 4.69 -3.14
CA ILE A 109 -2.64 4.49 -4.47
C ILE A 109 -3.67 5.01 -5.46
N LYS A 110 -3.34 6.06 -6.21
CA LYS A 110 -4.26 6.70 -7.17
C LYS A 110 -3.60 6.93 -8.51
N ARG A 111 -4.38 7.06 -9.59
CA ARG A 111 -3.83 7.46 -10.91
C ARG A 111 -3.13 8.80 -10.81
N TYR A 112 -1.89 8.86 -11.28
CA TYR A 112 -1.17 10.11 -11.46
C TYR A 112 -1.74 10.88 -12.67
N GLY A 113 -1.77 12.21 -12.58
CA GLY A 113 -2.14 13.08 -13.71
C GLY A 113 -3.64 13.26 -13.98
N ARG A 114 -4.55 12.60 -13.24
CA ARG A 114 -5.99 12.90 -13.32
C ARG A 114 -6.30 14.14 -12.48
N LYS A 115 -5.93 15.34 -12.98
CA LYS A 115 -6.45 16.60 -12.42
C LYS A 115 -7.98 16.51 -12.48
N LYS A 116 -8.67 16.73 -11.36
CA LYS A 116 -10.05 17.23 -11.42
C LYS A 116 -9.94 18.55 -12.18
N ARG A 117 -10.45 18.62 -13.41
CA ARG A 117 -10.97 19.90 -13.90
C ARG A 117 -12.06 20.25 -12.90
N LEU A 118 -11.79 21.24 -12.04
CA LEU A 118 -12.87 22.03 -11.47
C LEU A 118 -13.47 22.72 -12.70
N ALA A 119 -14.60 22.19 -13.15
CA ALA A 119 -15.49 22.89 -14.06
C ALA A 119 -16.39 23.78 -13.21
#